data_AF-A0A0G1C381-F1
#
_entry.id   AF-A0A0G1C381-F1
#
_cell.length_a   1.000
_cell.length_b   1.000
_cell.length_c   1.000
_cell.angle_alpha   90.00
_cell.angle_beta   90.00
_cell.angle_gamma   90.00
#
_symmetry.space_group_name_H-M   'P 1'
#
loop_
_entity.id
_entity.type
_entity.pdbx_description
1 polymer ?
#
loop_
_entity_poly.entity_id
_entity_poly.type
_entity_poly.pdbx_seq_one_letter_code
_entity_poly.pdbx_strand_id
1 'polypeptide(L)' 'MILIGKMGPTICRSIHNFSGQIISGGKTMIQIIKQVKLLAKSGDVVVLSPACASFDMFANYKDRGNQFKAYVKKLH' A
#
# COMPACT_ATOMS: atom_id res chain seq x y z
N MET A 1 1.40 1.93 -8.35
CA MET A 1 1.96 1.10 -7.27
C MET A 1 2.34 2.00 -6.09
N ILE A 2 1.86 1.69 -4.88
CA ILE A 2 2.22 2.46 -3.68
C ILE A 2 3.22 1.63 -2.86
N LEU A 3 4.40 2.21 -2.62
CA LEU A 3 5.50 1.59 -1.90
C LEU A 3 5.50 2.04 -0.44
N ILE A 4 5.59 1.07 0.47
CA ILE A 4 5.46 1.26 1.91
C ILE A 4 6.60 0.57 2.65
N GLY A 5 6.92 1.06 3.85
CA GLY A 5 7.96 0.50 4.73
C GLY A 5 9.39 0.69 4.21
N LYS A 6 10.36 0.12 4.95
CA LYS A 6 11.81 0.29 4.69
C LYS A 6 12.27 -0.28 3.35
N MET A 7 11.54 -1.25 2.80
CA MET A 7 11.86 -1.86 1.51
C MET A 7 11.36 -1.05 0.30
N GLY A 8 10.50 -0.04 0.51
CA GLY A 8 9.98 0.81 -0.55
C GLY A 8 11.06 1.41 -1.45
N PRO A 9 12.09 2.09 -0.90
CA PRO A 9 13.18 2.66 -1.71
C PRO A 9 13.96 1.62 -2.51
N THR A 10 14.18 0.43 -1.97
CA THR A 10 14.88 -0.66 -2.67
C THR A 10 14.07 -1.18 -3.86
N ILE A 11 12.77 -1.44 -3.65
CA ILE A 11 11.86 -1.85 -4.73
C ILE A 11 11.79 -0.76 -5.82
N CYS A 12 11.73 0.51 -5.42
CA CYS A 12 11.71 1.64 -6.37
C CYS A 12 12.97 1.67 -7.24
N ARG A 13 14.13 1.31 -6.69
CA ARG A 13 15.39 1.25 -7.45
C ARG A 13 15.48 0.03 -8.37
N SER A 14 14.91 -1.10 -7.99
CA SER A 14 14.97 -2.35 -8.77
C SER A 14 13.93 -2.42 -9.89
N ILE A 15 12.89 -1.58 -9.83
CA ILE A 15 11.86 -1.53 -10.86
C ILE A 15 12.30 -0.57 -11.97
N HIS A 16 12.81 -1.14 -13.06
CA HIS A 16 13.26 -0.40 -14.24
C HIS A 16 12.23 -0.38 -15.39
N ASN A 17 11.34 -1.38 -15.46
CA ASN A 17 10.41 -1.58 -16.59
C ASN A 17 8.93 -1.41 -16.20
N PHE A 18 8.63 -0.66 -15.14
CA PHE A 18 7.25 -0.39 -14.76
C PHE A 18 6.77 0.92 -15.38
N SER A 19 5.76 0.82 -16.25
CA SER A 19 5.14 1.94 -16.95
C SER A 19 4.04 2.66 -16.15
N GLY A 20 3.70 2.15 -14.97
CA GLY A 20 2.70 2.76 -14.10
C GLY A 20 3.30 3.81 -13.15
N GLN A 21 2.42 4.59 -12.51
CA GLN A 21 2.85 5.54 -11.48
C GLN A 21 3.32 4.80 -10.23
N ILE A 22 4.52 5.15 -9.74
CA ILE A 22 5.05 4.68 -8.46
C ILE A 22 4.95 5.83 -7.46
N ILE A 23 4.35 5.54 -6.30
CA ILE A 23 4.21 6.52 -5.22
C ILE A 23 4.87 5.94 -3.98
N SER A 24 5.78 6.70 -3.38
CA SER A 24 6.49 6.33 -2.17
C SER A 24 5.98 7.12 -0.97
N GLY A 25 6.06 6.55 0.23
CA GLY A 25 5.90 7.33 1.48
C GLY A 25 4.63 7.07 2.29
N GLY A 26 3.91 5.97 2.03
CA GLY A 26 2.83 5.55 2.92
C GLY A 26 3.38 5.10 4.28
N LYS A 27 3.24 5.93 5.32
CA LYS A 27 3.69 5.63 6.69
C LYS A 27 2.62 4.98 7.57
N THR A 28 1.35 5.12 7.21
CA THR A 28 0.20 4.56 7.93
C THR A 28 -0.83 4.00 6.96
N MET A 29 -1.61 2.99 7.37
CA MET A 29 -2.64 2.39 6.51
C MET A 29 -3.67 3.45 6.04
N ILE A 30 -4.04 4.40 6.90
CA ILE A 30 -4.98 5.45 6.54
C ILE A 30 -4.46 6.36 5.42
N GLN A 31 -3.17 6.74 5.45
CA GLN A 31 -2.57 7.55 4.38
C GLN A 31 -2.52 6.79 3.06
N ILE A 32 -2.17 5.50 3.12
CA ILE A 32 -2.11 4.62 1.95
C ILE A 32 -3.50 4.54 1.30
N ILE A 33 -4.53 4.23 2.09
CA ILE A 33 -5.91 4.10 1.60
C ILE A 33 -6.46 5.41 1.05
N LYS A 34 -6.14 6.56 1.65
CA LYS A 34 -6.51 7.87 1.10
C LYS A 34 -5.89 8.12 -0.27
N GLN A 35 -4.61 7.78 -0.45
CA GLN A 35 -3.97 7.90 -1.76
C GLN A 35 -4.56 6.93 -2.78
N VAL A 36 -4.84 5.68 -2.38
CA VAL A 36 -5.55 4.73 -3.24
C VAL A 36 -6.87 5.30 -3.71
N LYS A 37 -7.69 5.91 -2.83
CA LYS A 37 -8.98 6.49 -3.19
C LYS A 37 -8.88 7.63 -4.21
N LEU A 38 -7.79 8.41 -4.18
CA LEU A 38 -7.56 9.49 -5.14
C LEU A 38 -7.12 9.00 -6.52
N LEU A 39 -6.54 7.80 -6.60
CA LEU A 39 -5.93 7.25 -7.82
C LEU A 39 -6.81 6.20 -8.49
N ALA A 40 -7.49 5.39 -7.69
CA ALA A 40 -8.34 4.30 -8.16
C ALA A 40 -9.65 4.84 -8.70
N LYS A 41 -10.08 4.32 -9.84
CA LYS A 41 -11.36 4.60 -10.48
C LYS A 41 -12.35 3.46 -10.20
N SER A 42 -13.63 3.73 -10.44
CA SER A 42 -14.65 2.69 -10.37
C SER A 42 -14.32 1.56 -11.35
N GLY A 43 -14.29 0.33 -10.86
CA GLY A 43 -13.90 -0.85 -11.63
C GLY A 43 -12.43 -1.29 -11.44
N ASP A 44 -11.59 -0.46 -10.83
CA ASP A 44 -10.20 -0.85 -10.52
C ASP A 44 -10.14 -1.84 -9.36
N VAL A 45 -9.17 -2.76 -9.43
CA VAL A 45 -8.87 -3.70 -8.35
C VAL A 45 -7.67 -3.22 -7.54
N VAL A 46 -7.87 -3.04 -6.24
CA VAL A 46 -6.80 -2.67 -5.31
C VAL A 46 -6.33 -3.92 -4.56
N VAL A 47 -5.06 -4.27 -4.72
CA VAL A 47 -4.44 -5.41 -4.03
C VAL A 47 -3.38 -4.91 -3.04
N LEU A 48 -3.49 -5.38 -1.79
CA LEU A 48 -2.43 -5.26 -0.80
C LEU A 48 -1.52 -6.49 -0.87
N SER A 49 -0.38 -6.38 -1.56
CA SER A 49 0.64 -7.44 -1.67
C SER A 49 1.98 -7.00 -1.07
N PRO A 50 2.19 -7.23 0.24
CA PRO A 50 3.43 -6.90 0.91
C PRO A 50 4.45 -8.02 0.66
N ALA A 51 5.41 -7.76 -0.23
CA ALA A 51 6.50 -8.68 -0.58
C ALA A 51 7.50 -8.94 0.56
N CYS A 52 7.39 -8.24 1.70
CA CYS A 52 8.23 -8.43 2.88
C CYS A 52 7.42 -8.42 4.19
N ALA A 53 7.94 -9.11 5.21
CA ALA A 53 7.42 -9.06 6.57
C ALA A 53 7.48 -7.62 7.09
N SER A 54 6.32 -7.06 7.43
CA SER A 54 6.14 -5.63 7.73
C SER A 54 6.04 -5.37 9.24
N PHE A 55 6.94 -5.96 10.03
CA PHE A 55 6.96 -5.79 11.50
C PHE A 55 7.24 -4.34 11.93
N ASP A 56 7.80 -3.50 11.05
CA ASP A 56 8.05 -2.09 11.32
C ASP A 56 6.79 -1.20 11.30
N MET A 57 5.71 -1.62 10.62
CA MET A 57 4.49 -0.81 10.44
C MET A 57 3.23 -1.45 11.02
N PHE A 58 3.27 -2.76 11.31
CA PHE A 58 2.11 -3.53 11.76
C PHE A 58 2.55 -4.54 12.81
N ALA A 59 1.71 -4.75 13.83
CA ALA A 59 2.04 -5.67 14.92
C ALA A 59 2.22 -7.12 14.41
N ASN A 60 1.45 -7.49 13.38
CA ASN A 60 1.55 -8.79 12.71
C ASN A 60 0.79 -8.75 11.37
N TYR A 61 0.83 -9.86 10.63
CA TYR A 61 0.13 -9.98 9.34
C TYR A 61 -1.40 -9.82 9.45
N LYS A 62 -2.01 -10.25 10.57
CA LYS A 62 -3.47 -10.13 10.79
C LYS A 62 -3.86 -8.68 11.01
N ASP A 63 -3.12 -7.96 11.85
CA ASP A 63 -3.31 -6.54 12.13
C ASP A 63 -3.31 -5.72 10.84
N ARG A 64 -2.31 -5.91 9.98
CA ARG A 64 -2.25 -5.27 8.66
C ARG A 64 -3.51 -5.51 7.82
N GLY A 65 -3.95 -6.76 7.70
CA GLY A 65 -5.15 -7.12 6.93
C GLY A 65 -6.44 -6.56 7.54
N ASN A 66 -6.52 -6.53 8.87
CA ASN A 66 -7.66 -5.97 9.60
C ASN A 66 -7.75 -4.45 9.40
N GLN A 67 -6.63 -3.73 9.54
CA GLN A 67 -6.57 -2.30 9.25
C GLN A 67 -6.97 -2.01 7.81
N PHE A 68 -6.42 -2.74 6.83
CA PHE A 68 -6.79 -2.57 5.42
C PHE A 68 -8.31 -2.70 5.21
N LYS A 69 -8.90 -3.80 5.69
CA LYS A 69 -10.36 -4.03 5.60
C LYS A 69 -11.16 -2.93 6.30
N ALA A 70 -10.75 -2.51 7.49
CA ALA A 70 -11.44 -1.48 8.26
C ALA A 70 -11.43 -0.13 7.54
N TYR A 71 -10.29 0.28 6.98
CA TYR A 71 -10.18 1.55 6.27
C TYR A 71 -10.83 1.52 4.88
N VAL A 72 -10.77 0.40 4.16
CA VAL A 72 -11.50 0.23 2.89
C VAL A 72 -13.01 0.33 3.10
N LYS A 73 -13.55 -0.30 4.16
CA LYS A 73 -14.98 -0.16 4.51
C LYS A 73 -15.39 1.29 4.82
N LYS A 74 -14.46 2.13 5.27
CA LYS A 74 -14.70 3.56 5.54
C LYS A 74 -14.62 4.45 4.30
N LEU A 75 -14.27 3.89 3.13
CA LEU A 75 -14.25 4.62 1.84
C LEU A 75 -15.61 4.62 1.13
N HIS A 76 -16.61 3.98 1.74
CA HIS A 76 -18.01 3.94 1.30
C HIS A 76 -18.73 5.23 1.68
#